data_AF-A0A1C6DU55-F1
#
_entry.id   AF-A0A1C6DU55-F1
#
_cell.length_a   1.000
_cell.length_b   1.000
_cell.length_c   1.000
_cell.angle_alpha   90.00
_cell.angle_beta   90.00
_cell.angle_gamma   90.00
#
_symmetry.space_group_name_H-M   'P 1'
#
loop_
_entity.id
_entity.type
_entity.pdbx_description
1 polymer ?
#
loop_
_entity_poly.entity_id
_entity_poly.type
_entity_poly.pdbx_seq_one_letter_code
_entity_poly.pdbx_strand_id
1 'polypeptide(L)'
;MLSTKNAFELIKLLSDMKIKDSLIKTIRTVSELEKKKKTTFQKLFKLKKEDEEITDETVTRLLTENIDIAKEIAELDGKNEEITMYLVADFIFGLSNCEETFYKTMSKIREKEIEDIKNEDVTVIIKDLIDEITTNEFLGFFKFLMK
;
A
#
# COMPACT_ATOMS: atom_id res chain seq x y z
N MET A 1 14.60 -5.81 -8.40
CA MET A 1 14.53 -7.20 -7.92
C MET A 1 15.06 -7.19 -6.49
N LEU A 2 14.18 -7.40 -5.52
CA LEU A 2 14.57 -7.40 -4.11
C LEU A 2 15.43 -8.65 -3.82
N SER A 3 16.70 -8.45 -3.43
CA SER A 3 17.56 -9.57 -3.04
C SER A 3 17.10 -10.17 -1.70
N THR A 4 17.36 -11.45 -1.47
CA THR A 4 17.06 -12.12 -0.18
C THR A 4 17.63 -11.36 1.01
N LYS A 5 18.86 -10.84 0.86
CA LYS A 5 19.51 -10.02 1.90
C LYS A 5 18.69 -8.77 2.21
N ASN A 6 18.29 -8.02 1.19
CA ASN A 6 17.50 -6.80 1.37
C ASN A 6 16.12 -7.10 1.98
N ALA A 7 15.52 -8.24 1.63
CA ALA A 7 14.25 -8.68 2.20
C ALA A 7 14.35 -8.98 3.71
N PHE A 8 15.42 -9.65 4.17
CA PHE A 8 15.65 -9.87 5.61
C PHE A 8 15.93 -8.57 6.36
N GLU A 9 16.65 -7.63 5.76
CA GLU A 9 16.92 -6.33 6.38
C GLU A 9 15.64 -5.47 6.50
N LEU A 10 14.75 -5.53 5.50
CA LEU A 10 13.41 -4.94 5.58
C LEU A 10 12.58 -5.58 6.71
N ILE A 11 12.59 -6.91 6.85
CA ILE A 11 11.87 -7.57 7.94
C ILE A 11 12.42 -7.15 9.30
N LYS A 12 13.75 -7.09 9.44
CA LYS A 12 14.38 -6.62 10.67
C LYS A 12 13.95 -5.19 10.99
N LEU A 13 13.96 -4.31 9.99
CA LEU A 13 13.49 -2.93 10.15
C LEU A 13 12.03 -2.88 10.62
N LEU A 14 11.12 -3.61 9.98
CA LEU A 14 9.71 -3.67 10.37
C LEU A 14 9.50 -4.23 11.80
N SER A 15 10.36 -5.15 12.22
CA SER A 15 10.39 -5.68 13.58
C SER A 15 10.89 -4.64 14.58
N ASP A 16 11.98 -3.94 14.27
CA ASP A 16 12.56 -2.88 15.12
C ASP A 16 11.59 -1.69 15.26
N MET A 17 10.84 -1.37 14.19
CA MET A 17 9.75 -0.39 14.19
C MET A 17 8.53 -0.83 15.03
N LYS A 18 8.40 -2.12 15.33
CA LYS A 18 7.25 -2.74 16.03
C LYS A 18 5.92 -2.59 15.30
N ILE A 19 5.95 -2.51 13.96
CA ILE A 19 4.75 -2.30 13.13
C ILE A 19 4.29 -3.56 12.39
N LYS A 20 4.97 -4.69 12.58
CA LYS A 20 4.68 -5.95 11.87
C LYS A 20 3.19 -6.32 11.89
N ASP A 21 2.58 -6.33 13.07
CA ASP A 21 1.17 -6.75 13.19
C ASP A 21 0.21 -5.75 12.56
N SER A 22 0.52 -4.45 12.66
CA SER A 22 -0.25 -3.40 11.99
C SER A 22 -0.15 -3.53 10.48
N LEU A 23 1.06 -3.72 9.94
CA LEU A 23 1.29 -3.95 8.51
C LEU A 23 0.52 -5.17 8.00
N ILE A 24 0.53 -6.30 8.72
CA ILE A 24 -0.24 -7.50 8.35
C ILE A 24 -1.73 -7.19 8.29
N LYS A 25 -2.26 -6.51 9.32
CA LYS A 25 -3.67 -6.12 9.40
C LYS A 25 -4.05 -5.18 8.26
N THR A 26 -3.22 -4.19 7.97
CA THR A 26 -3.42 -3.25 6.86
C THR A 26 -3.44 -3.98 5.52
N ILE A 27 -2.44 -4.81 5.21
CA ILE A 27 -2.39 -5.59 3.95
C ILE A 27 -3.65 -6.43 3.77
N ARG A 28 -4.11 -7.11 4.83
CA ARG A 28 -5.35 -7.91 4.78
C ARG A 28 -6.57 -7.04 4.50
N THR A 29 -6.69 -5.92 5.21
CA THR A 29 -7.85 -5.03 5.10
C THR A 29 -7.91 -4.36 3.72
N VAL A 30 -6.77 -3.87 3.21
CA VAL A 30 -6.66 -3.31 1.85
C VAL A 30 -7.05 -4.36 0.81
N SER A 31 -6.55 -5.59 0.91
CA SER A 31 -6.91 -6.67 -0.02
C SER A 31 -8.40 -7.01 0.00
N GLU A 32 -9.05 -6.95 1.17
CA GLU A 32 -10.50 -7.12 1.29
C GLU A 32 -11.29 -5.96 0.67
N LEU A 33 -10.82 -4.72 0.86
CA LEU A 33 -11.42 -3.52 0.26
C LEU A 33 -11.30 -3.54 -1.26
N GLU A 34 -10.15 -3.91 -1.80
CA GLU A 34 -9.94 -4.05 -3.26
C GLU A 34 -10.88 -5.10 -3.87
N LYS A 35 -11.05 -6.25 -3.20
CA LYS A 35 -11.99 -7.28 -3.64
C LYS A 35 -13.43 -6.75 -3.65
N LYS A 36 -13.85 -6.06 -2.59
CA LYS A 36 -15.18 -5.44 -2.50
C LYS A 36 -15.35 -4.42 -3.63
N LYS A 37 -14.39 -3.52 -3.81
CA LYS A 37 -14.41 -2.49 -4.86
C LYS A 37 -14.54 -3.11 -6.25
N LYS A 38 -13.76 -4.16 -6.53
CA LYS A 38 -13.86 -4.91 -7.80
C LYS A 38 -15.25 -5.50 -8.01
N THR A 39 -15.83 -6.13 -6.99
CA THR A 39 -17.19 -6.66 -7.06
C THR A 39 -18.23 -5.55 -7.28
N THR A 40 -18.07 -4.41 -6.63
CA THR A 40 -18.97 -3.26 -6.78
C THR A 40 -18.89 -2.65 -8.19
N PHE A 41 -17.69 -2.52 -8.77
CA PHE A 41 -17.54 -2.16 -10.19
C PHE A 41 -18.15 -3.20 -11.13
N GLN A 42 -18.02 -4.50 -10.85
CA GLN A 42 -18.69 -5.53 -11.65
C GLN A 42 -20.21 -5.41 -11.59
N LYS A 43 -20.80 -5.00 -10.46
CA LYS A 43 -22.24 -4.70 -10.37
C LYS A 43 -22.58 -3.49 -11.24
N LEU A 44 -21.78 -2.41 -11.17
CA LEU A 44 -21.97 -1.21 -11.97
C LEU A 44 -21.95 -1.52 -13.48
N PHE A 45 -20.95 -2.29 -13.93
CA PHE A 45 -20.79 -2.62 -15.34
C PHE A 45 -21.84 -3.60 -15.88
N LYS A 46 -22.59 -4.29 -15.03
CA LYS A 46 -23.77 -5.06 -15.45
C LYS A 46 -24.95 -4.17 -15.81
N LEU A 47 -24.91 -2.88 -15.48
CA LEU A 47 -25.95 -1.89 -15.80
C LEU A 47 -25.66 -1.15 -17.12
N LYS A 48 -24.54 -1.44 -17.78
CA LYS A 48 -24.23 -0.91 -19.12
C LYS A 48 -25.21 -1.45 -20.16
N LYS A 49 -25.39 -0.73 -21.27
CA LYS A 49 -26.15 -1.27 -22.42
C LYS A 49 -25.34 -2.39 -23.09
N GLU A 50 -26.00 -3.37 -23.70
CA GLU A 50 -25.34 -4.58 -24.25
C GLU A 50 -24.14 -4.24 -25.15
N ASP A 51 -24.31 -3.28 -26.06
CA ASP A 51 -23.29 -2.86 -27.04
C ASP A 51 -22.34 -1.76 -26.54
N GLU A 52 -22.46 -1.33 -25.30
CA GLU A 52 -21.67 -0.21 -24.77
C GLU A 52 -20.30 -0.68 -24.28
N GLU A 53 -19.23 -0.06 -24.77
CA GLU A 53 -17.88 -0.29 -24.26
C GLU A 53 -17.65 0.42 -22.92
N ILE A 54 -16.78 -0.15 -22.09
CA ILE A 54 -16.38 0.46 -20.81
C ILE A 54 -15.31 1.51 -21.11
N THR A 55 -15.75 2.76 -21.24
CA THR A 55 -14.93 3.96 -21.37
C THR A 55 -15.12 4.86 -20.14
N ASP A 56 -14.26 5.85 -19.96
CA ASP A 56 -14.41 6.82 -18.86
C ASP A 56 -15.75 7.58 -18.91
N GLU A 57 -16.27 7.88 -20.11
CA GLU A 57 -17.59 8.47 -20.30
C GLU A 57 -18.70 7.52 -19.82
N THR A 58 -18.66 6.25 -20.22
CA THR A 58 -19.61 5.23 -19.79
C THR A 58 -19.57 5.04 -18.27
N VAL A 59 -18.38 4.97 -17.68
CA VAL A 59 -18.19 4.85 -16.23
C VAL A 59 -18.81 6.04 -15.51
N THR A 60 -18.52 7.26 -15.96
CA THR A 60 -19.04 8.50 -15.36
C THR A 60 -20.56 8.56 -15.43
N ARG A 61 -21.14 8.22 -16.59
CA ARG A 61 -22.59 8.13 -16.77
C ARG A 61 -23.22 7.11 -15.83
N LEU A 62 -22.68 5.89 -15.78
CA LEU A 62 -23.18 4.83 -14.91
C LEU A 62 -23.12 5.21 -13.42
N LEU A 63 -22.03 5.85 -12.99
CA LEU A 63 -21.91 6.35 -11.61
C LEU A 63 -22.92 7.45 -11.30
N THR A 64 -23.18 8.34 -12.26
CA THR A 64 -24.17 9.43 -12.11
C THR A 64 -25.60 8.89 -12.02
N GLU A 65 -25.92 7.89 -12.83
CA GLU A 65 -27.24 7.24 -12.84
C GLU A 65 -27.45 6.32 -11.62
N ASN A 66 -26.38 5.81 -11.02
CA ASN A 66 -26.43 4.83 -9.92
C ASN A 66 -25.70 5.36 -8.68
N ILE A 67 -26.25 6.45 -8.12
CA ILE A 67 -25.65 7.20 -7.00
C ILE A 67 -25.33 6.31 -5.79
N ASP A 68 -26.16 5.30 -5.49
CA ASP A 68 -25.90 4.40 -4.36
C ASP A 68 -24.63 3.57 -4.55
N ILE A 69 -24.37 3.09 -5.78
CA ILE A 69 -23.13 2.36 -6.12
C ILE A 69 -21.94 3.33 -6.11
N ALA A 70 -22.13 4.56 -6.60
CA ALA A 70 -21.09 5.59 -6.55
C ALA A 70 -20.68 5.94 -5.11
N LYS A 71 -21.65 6.07 -4.20
CA LYS A 71 -21.40 6.24 -2.76
C LYS A 71 -20.66 5.05 -2.16
N GLU A 72 -21.07 3.82 -2.49
CA GLU A 72 -20.37 2.62 -2.02
C GLU A 72 -18.89 2.60 -2.46
N ILE A 73 -18.61 2.96 -3.72
CA ILE A 73 -17.23 3.07 -4.24
C ILE A 73 -16.45 4.16 -3.50
N ALA A 74 -17.04 5.34 -3.32
CA ALA A 74 -16.39 6.45 -2.61
C ALA A 74 -16.10 6.10 -1.14
N GLU A 75 -17.01 5.40 -0.45
CA GLU A 75 -16.79 4.92 0.92
C GLU A 75 -15.66 3.89 1.01
N LEU A 76 -15.55 3.00 0.01
CA LEU A 76 -14.46 2.03 -0.06
C LEU A 76 -13.12 2.74 -0.28
N ASP A 77 -13.09 3.78 -1.10
CA ASP A 77 -11.90 4.60 -1.33
C ASP A 77 -11.48 5.38 -0.09
N GLY A 78 -12.43 6.02 0.59
CA GLY A 78 -12.15 6.72 1.85
C GLY A 78 -11.60 5.79 2.94
N LYS A 79 -12.15 4.57 3.07
CA LYS A 79 -11.62 3.56 4.00
C LYS A 79 -10.19 3.13 3.63
N ASN A 80 -9.91 2.98 2.34
CA ASN A 80 -8.59 2.59 1.87
C ASN A 80 -7.55 3.69 2.16
N GLU A 81 -7.94 4.95 1.93
CA GLU A 81 -7.11 6.11 2.23
C GLU A 81 -6.82 6.21 3.73
N GLU A 82 -7.86 6.09 4.57
CA GLU A 82 -7.74 6.14 6.04
C GLU A 82 -6.76 5.08 6.57
N ILE A 83 -6.90 3.83 6.11
CA ILE A 83 -6.01 2.73 6.50
C ILE A 83 -4.56 3.00 6.06
N THR A 84 -4.38 3.55 4.86
CA THR A 84 -3.06 3.92 4.35
C THR A 84 -2.43 5.02 5.20
N MET A 85 -3.21 6.02 5.63
CA MET A 85 -2.73 7.08 6.54
C MET A 85 -2.29 6.50 7.89
N TYR A 86 -3.05 5.57 8.47
CA TYR A 86 -2.63 4.90 9.71
C TYR A 86 -1.32 4.13 9.54
N LEU A 87 -1.13 3.45 8.41
CA LEU A 87 0.14 2.75 8.14
C LEU A 87 1.30 3.74 8.03
N VAL A 88 1.12 4.86 7.32
CA VAL A 88 2.14 5.92 7.23
C VAL A 88 2.48 6.47 8.61
N ALA A 89 1.47 6.72 9.46
CA ALA A 89 1.68 7.18 10.82
C ALA A 89 2.49 6.14 11.65
N ASP A 90 2.15 4.86 11.54
CA ASP A 90 2.90 3.77 12.19
C ASP A 90 4.36 3.75 11.75
N PHE A 91 4.65 3.96 10.46
CA PHE A 91 6.02 4.09 9.96
C PHE A 91 6.73 5.29 10.60
N ILE A 92 6.10 6.48 10.59
CA ILE A 92 6.69 7.70 11.16
C ILE A 92 7.01 7.53 12.65
N PHE A 93 6.07 7.00 13.44
CA PHE A 93 6.31 6.76 14.86
C PHE A 93 7.30 5.62 15.10
N GLY A 94 7.28 4.60 14.24
CA GLY A 94 8.20 3.47 14.27
C GLY A 94 9.65 3.90 14.05
N LEU A 95 9.91 4.88 13.19
CA LEU A 95 11.25 5.39 12.88
C LEU A 95 12.02 5.86 14.12
N SER A 96 11.32 6.47 15.08
CA SER A 96 11.94 6.92 16.33
C SER A 96 12.61 5.79 17.14
N ASN A 97 12.18 4.54 16.93
CA ASN A 97 12.72 3.37 17.61
C ASN A 97 13.93 2.73 16.88
N CYS A 98 14.16 3.08 15.61
CA CYS A 98 15.06 2.33 14.73
C CYS A 98 15.80 3.19 13.70
N GLU A 99 16.03 4.47 13.99
CA GLU A 99 16.59 5.46 13.07
C GLU A 99 17.88 5.00 12.38
N GLU A 100 18.84 4.45 13.13
CA GLU A 100 20.10 3.95 12.55
C GLU A 100 19.88 2.75 11.62
N THR A 101 19.01 1.80 12.02
CA THR A 101 18.66 0.65 11.18
C THR A 101 17.94 1.12 9.91
N PHE A 102 17.03 2.09 10.02
CA PHE A 102 16.32 2.66 8.88
C PHE A 102 17.29 3.22 7.85
N TYR A 103 18.20 4.11 8.26
CA TYR A 103 19.16 4.71 7.32
C TYR A 103 20.08 3.66 6.66
N LYS A 104 20.53 2.66 7.41
CA LYS A 104 21.32 1.54 6.87
C LYS A 104 20.54 0.73 5.84
N THR A 105 19.27 0.43 6.10
CA THR A 105 18.40 -0.32 5.19
C THR A 105 18.12 0.49 3.92
N MET A 106 17.77 1.77 4.05
CA MET A 106 17.47 2.64 2.90
C MET A 106 18.70 2.93 2.04
N SER A 107 19.86 3.13 2.65
CA SER A 107 21.15 3.26 1.95
C SER A 107 21.42 2.07 1.02
N LYS A 108 21.11 0.85 1.45
CA LYS A 108 21.31 -0.35 0.63
C LYS A 108 20.25 -0.54 -0.43
N ILE A 109 18.98 -0.22 -0.13
CA ILE A 109 17.89 -0.32 -1.11
C ILE A 109 18.12 0.65 -2.26
N ARG A 110 18.57 1.88 -1.95
CA ARG A 110 18.80 2.95 -2.93
C ARG A 110 20.22 3.01 -3.48
N GLU A 111 21.12 2.14 -3.00
CA GLU A 111 22.53 2.13 -3.37
C GLU A 111 23.20 3.51 -3.21
N LYS A 112 22.94 4.18 -2.08
CA LYS A 112 23.48 5.50 -1.71
C LYS A 112 24.21 5.46 -0.38
N GLU A 113 25.07 6.44 -0.13
CA GLU A 113 25.69 6.61 1.18
C GLU A 113 24.65 6.98 2.25
N ILE A 114 24.87 6.52 3.48
CA ILE A 114 23.96 6.80 4.61
C ILE A 114 23.77 8.31 4.81
N GLU A 115 24.84 9.08 4.64
CA GLU A 115 24.80 10.52 4.84
C GLU A 115 23.96 11.23 3.78
N ASP A 116 23.93 10.71 2.54
CA ASP A 116 23.04 11.24 1.50
C ASP A 116 21.58 11.01 1.88
N ILE A 117 21.24 9.81 2.38
CA ILE A 117 19.88 9.49 2.83
C ILE A 117 19.44 10.40 3.98
N LYS A 118 20.31 10.70 4.96
CA LYS A 118 19.95 11.58 6.09
C LYS A 118 19.60 13.02 5.66
N ASN A 119 20.17 13.47 4.55
CA ASN A 119 19.96 14.82 4.03
C ASN A 119 18.77 14.91 3.07
N GLU A 120 18.12 13.79 2.74
CA GLU A 120 16.93 13.77 1.90
C GLU A 120 15.65 14.03 2.72
N ASP A 121 14.60 14.46 2.00
CA ASP A 121 13.27 14.61 2.58
C ASP A 121 12.77 13.25 3.09
N VAL A 122 12.48 13.18 4.40
CA VAL A 122 12.00 11.97 5.05
C VAL A 122 10.72 11.43 4.42
N THR A 123 9.87 12.29 3.87
CA THR A 123 8.62 11.87 3.21
C THR A 123 8.88 11.09 1.93
N VAL A 124 9.92 11.48 1.18
CA VAL A 124 10.36 10.77 -0.04
C VAL A 124 10.88 9.38 0.33
N ILE A 125 11.71 9.29 1.38
CA ILE A 125 12.31 8.02 1.78
C ILE A 125 11.26 7.05 2.35
N ILE A 126 10.30 7.56 3.13
CA ILE A 126 9.18 6.76 3.64
C ILE A 126 8.32 6.24 2.49
N LYS A 127 8.03 7.08 1.48
CA LYS A 127 7.27 6.65 0.31
C LYS A 127 7.96 5.50 -0.41
N ASP A 128 9.26 5.60 -0.66
CA ASP A 128 10.04 4.53 -1.27
C ASP A 128 10.00 3.23 -0.47
N LEU A 129 10.09 3.32 0.86
CA LEU A 129 9.94 2.16 1.73
C LEU A 129 8.56 1.51 1.59
N ILE A 130 7.50 2.32 1.54
CA ILE A 130 6.12 1.85 1.34
C ILE A 130 5.96 1.20 -0.04
N ASP A 131 6.51 1.80 -1.08
CA ASP A 131 6.48 1.25 -2.43
C ASP A 131 7.19 -0.12 -2.48
N GLU A 132 8.35 -0.27 -1.83
CA GLU A 132 9.10 -1.53 -1.77
C GLU A 132 8.32 -2.64 -1.04
N ILE A 133 7.73 -2.34 0.12
CA ILE A 133 6.99 -3.34 0.93
C ILE A 133 5.61 -3.68 0.35
N THR A 134 5.10 -2.86 -0.57
CA THR A 134 3.84 -3.12 -1.27
C THR A 134 4.04 -3.83 -2.60
N THR A 135 5.28 -4.05 -3.04
CA THR A 135 5.56 -4.87 -4.22
C THR A 135 5.02 -6.29 -4.08
N ASN A 136 4.55 -6.85 -5.19
CA ASN A 136 4.08 -8.24 -5.23
C ASN A 136 5.17 -9.24 -4.79
N GLU A 137 6.43 -8.93 -5.05
CA GLU A 137 7.60 -9.74 -4.67
C GLU A 137 7.77 -9.78 -3.15
N PHE A 138 7.82 -8.61 -2.50
CA PHE A 138 7.93 -8.52 -1.04
C PHE A 138 6.71 -9.14 -0.36
N LEU A 139 5.50 -8.84 -0.84
CA LEU A 139 4.27 -9.42 -0.30
C LEU A 139 4.23 -10.95 -0.47
N GLY A 140 4.77 -11.48 -1.57
CA GLY A 140 4.92 -12.92 -1.79
C GLY A 140 5.86 -13.57 -0.77
N PHE A 141 7.03 -12.97 -0.56
CA PHE A 141 8.01 -13.41 0.44
C PHE A 141 7.45 -13.31 1.87
N PHE A 142 6.82 -12.19 2.20
CA PHE A 142 6.21 -11.95 3.50
C PHE A 142 5.08 -12.94 3.81
N LYS A 143 4.24 -13.27 2.82
CA LYS A 143 3.22 -14.34 2.94
C LYS A 143 3.83 -15.71 3.18
N PHE A 144 4.99 -16.02 2.59
CA PHE A 144 5.69 -17.29 2.83
C PHE A 144 6.17 -17.40 4.28
N LEU A 145 6.66 -16.30 4.87
CA LEU A 145 7.14 -16.26 6.25
C LEU A 145 6.04 -16.21 7.31
N MET A 146 4.79 -15.93 6.91
CA MET A 146 3.63 -15.94 7.80
C MET A 146 2.88 -17.29 7.84
N LYS A 147 3.33 -18.28 7.06
CA LYS A 147 2.86 -19.67 7.18
C LYS A 147 3.61 -20.38 8.30
#